data_AF-A0A1R3L7J2-F1
#
_entry.id   AF-A0A1R3L7J2-F1
#
_cell.length_a   1.000
_cell.length_b   1.000
_cell.length_c   1.000
_cell.angle_alpha   90.00
_cell.angle_beta   90.00
_cell.angle_gamma   90.00
#
_symmetry.space_group_name_H-M   'P 1'
#
loop_
_entity.id
_entity.type
_entity.pdbx_description
1 polymer ?
#
loop_
_entity_poly.entity_id
_entity_poly.type
_entity_poly.pdbx_seq_one_letter_code
_entity_poly.pdbx_strand_id
1 'polypeptide(L)'
;MIERGQSLWSKLSKTQFIRSSATLFLNHFFIILLQRFRDMDLISAILEDDALLTVIGSINTARYCEYILHEWNEDIGFLEMAVNDKDPDNLFFNDEISFLVKLETDCLVEIVSALLLQFDALSSYYIHDIEQWEREQTEFDDQILEDENMNVSPSFIEALDMLRHRFQVLRLSLNSKDFVEIWRNVAEGLDHFIFSSILLSNVKFSQHGAYQFIMDVKALFLVFKPFCPRPEAFFPCISDSLKLLGMDRKDVKYTLKVLAVEGVISEERLRARGLFHVSVDQGLKILRNRKFEGQFNM
;
A
#
# COMPACT_ATOMS: atom_id res chain seq x y z
N MET A 1 31.85 -14.92 -20.45
CA MET A 1 31.75 -14.14 -21.71
C MET A 1 32.41 -12.78 -21.56
N ILE A 2 32.12 -12.05 -20.48
CA ILE A 2 32.70 -10.73 -20.19
C ILE A 2 34.23 -10.75 -20.11
N GLU A 3 34.83 -11.63 -19.31
CA GLU A 3 36.30 -11.74 -19.21
C GLU A 3 36.98 -11.95 -20.57
N ARG A 4 36.37 -12.78 -21.42
CA ARG A 4 36.85 -13.01 -22.80
C ARG A 4 36.74 -11.75 -23.65
N GLY A 5 35.64 -10.99 -23.53
CA GLY A 5 35.48 -9.71 -24.21
C GLY A 5 36.49 -8.65 -23.77
N GLN A 6 36.77 -8.58 -22.46
CA GLN A 6 37.73 -7.63 -21.89
C GLN A 6 39.18 -7.89 -22.34
N SER A 7 39.51 -9.13 -22.69
CA SER A 7 40.84 -9.49 -23.22
C SER A 7 41.14 -8.96 -24.64
N LEU A 8 40.13 -8.39 -25.33
CA LEU A 8 40.30 -7.83 -26.67
C LEU A 8 41.06 -6.48 -26.62
N TRP A 9 41.81 -6.18 -27.66
CA TRP A 9 42.76 -5.07 -27.66
C TRP A 9 42.11 -3.69 -27.87
N SER A 10 41.08 -3.61 -28.73
CA SER A 10 40.45 -2.33 -29.07
C SER A 10 39.14 -2.12 -28.31
N LYS A 11 38.88 -0.88 -27.87
CA LYS A 11 37.61 -0.49 -27.23
C LYS A 11 36.40 -0.91 -28.07
N LEU A 12 36.45 -0.65 -29.38
CA LEU A 12 35.36 -1.01 -30.30
C LEU A 12 35.12 -2.53 -30.33
N SER A 13 36.17 -3.34 -30.42
CA SER A 13 36.06 -4.80 -30.43
C SER A 13 35.55 -5.35 -29.10
N LYS A 14 35.99 -4.78 -27.96
CA LYS A 14 35.47 -5.14 -26.62
C LYS A 14 33.95 -4.87 -26.55
N THR A 15 33.53 -3.65 -26.89
CA THR A 15 32.12 -3.24 -26.86
C THR A 15 31.26 -4.11 -27.76
N GLN A 16 31.66 -4.30 -29.03
CA GLN A 16 30.91 -5.11 -29.99
C GLN A 16 30.80 -6.57 -29.53
N PHE A 17 31.89 -7.16 -29.06
CA PHE A 17 31.87 -8.55 -28.60
C PHE A 17 30.93 -8.73 -27.42
N ILE A 18 31.01 -7.86 -26.40
CA ILE A 18 30.18 -7.97 -25.19
C ILE A 18 28.70 -7.77 -25.54
N ARG A 19 28.37 -6.77 -26.37
CA ARG A 19 27.00 -6.52 -26.84
C ARG A 19 26.43 -7.71 -27.63
N SER A 20 27.21 -8.29 -28.53
CA SER A 20 26.78 -9.42 -29.35
C SER A 20 26.85 -10.79 -28.65
N SER A 21 27.30 -10.86 -27.39
CA SER A 21 27.40 -12.12 -26.64
C SER A 21 26.72 -12.03 -25.28
N ALA A 22 27.39 -11.44 -24.28
CA ALA A 22 26.89 -11.36 -22.92
C ALA A 22 25.56 -10.60 -22.84
N THR A 23 25.45 -9.42 -23.47
CA THR A 23 24.22 -8.63 -23.47
C THR A 23 23.09 -9.35 -24.20
N LEU A 24 23.36 -9.99 -25.34
CA LEU A 24 22.36 -10.78 -26.07
C LEU A 24 21.81 -11.92 -25.20
N PHE A 25 22.67 -12.62 -24.47
CA PHE A 25 22.26 -13.67 -23.54
C PHE A 25 21.39 -13.12 -22.39
N LEU A 26 21.83 -12.02 -21.77
CA LEU A 26 21.08 -11.37 -20.68
C LEU A 26 19.69 -10.93 -21.15
N ASN A 27 19.58 -10.31 -22.32
CA ASN A 27 18.30 -9.87 -22.86
C ASN A 27 17.36 -11.06 -23.12
N HIS A 28 17.88 -12.18 -23.62
CA HIS A 28 17.07 -13.39 -23.78
C HIS A 28 16.59 -13.94 -22.42
N PHE A 29 17.47 -13.96 -21.43
CA PHE A 29 17.13 -14.38 -20.07
C PHE A 29 16.07 -13.46 -19.43
N PHE A 30 16.18 -12.15 -19.61
CA PHE A 30 15.21 -11.18 -19.07
C PHE A 30 13.83 -11.32 -19.75
N ILE A 31 13.79 -11.65 -21.03
CA ILE A 31 12.53 -11.98 -21.72
C ILE A 31 11.88 -13.22 -21.09
N ILE A 32 12.67 -14.24 -20.74
CA ILE A 32 12.14 -15.44 -20.04
C ILE A 32 11.58 -15.08 -18.66
N LEU A 33 12.26 -14.21 -17.91
CA LEU A 33 11.73 -13.71 -16.63
C LEU A 33 10.39 -12.98 -16.81
N LEU A 34 10.30 -12.11 -17.83
CA LEU A 34 9.08 -11.39 -18.15
C LEU A 34 7.94 -12.33 -18.54
N GLN A 35 8.23 -13.37 -19.33
CA GLN A 35 7.23 -14.36 -19.73
C GLN A 35 6.70 -15.13 -18.52
N ARG A 36 7.58 -15.58 -17.62
CA ARG A 36 7.18 -16.25 -16.38
C ARG A 36 6.25 -15.41 -15.52
N PHE A 37 6.47 -14.09 -15.50
CA PHE A 37 5.57 -13.18 -14.82
C PHE A 37 4.22 -13.08 -15.53
N ARG A 38 4.22 -12.82 -16.84
CA ARG A 38 3.00 -12.59 -17.64
C ARG A 38 2.10 -13.82 -17.80
N ASP A 39 2.68 -15.01 -17.78
CA ASP A 39 1.93 -16.25 -17.92
C ASP A 39 1.16 -16.60 -16.63
N MET A 40 1.42 -15.90 -15.53
CA MET A 40 0.72 -16.08 -14.26
C MET A 40 -0.46 -15.11 -14.17
N ASP A 41 -1.65 -15.63 -13.92
CA ASP A 41 -2.76 -14.80 -13.44
C ASP A 41 -2.48 -14.44 -11.98
N LEU A 42 -2.02 -13.22 -11.73
CA LEU A 42 -1.59 -12.80 -10.40
C LEU A 42 -2.73 -12.75 -9.38
N ILE A 43 -3.97 -12.52 -9.83
CA ILE A 43 -5.15 -12.55 -8.95
C ILE A 43 -5.40 -13.97 -8.46
N SER A 44 -5.19 -14.97 -9.30
CA SER A 44 -5.25 -16.37 -8.89
C SER A 44 -4.00 -16.76 -8.07
N ALA A 45 -2.81 -16.28 -8.47
CA ALA A 45 -1.56 -16.60 -7.81
C ALA A 45 -1.47 -16.03 -6.39
N ILE A 46 -2.06 -14.86 -6.13
CA ILE A 46 -2.12 -14.31 -4.77
C ILE A 46 -2.94 -15.21 -3.84
N LEU A 47 -3.73 -16.17 -4.33
CA LEU A 47 -4.49 -17.12 -3.51
C LEU A 47 -3.68 -18.38 -3.17
N GLU A 48 -2.60 -18.67 -3.90
CA GLU A 48 -1.83 -19.90 -3.80
C GLU A 48 -0.36 -19.61 -3.49
N ASP A 49 0.14 -20.14 -2.37
CA ASP A 49 1.50 -19.84 -1.91
C ASP A 49 2.56 -20.24 -2.96
N ASP A 50 2.44 -21.41 -3.59
CA ASP A 50 3.39 -21.89 -4.60
C ASP A 50 3.45 -21.00 -5.85
N ALA A 51 2.28 -20.51 -6.29
CA ALA A 51 2.16 -19.61 -7.42
C ALA A 51 2.78 -18.24 -7.10
N LEU A 52 2.49 -17.69 -5.92
CA LEU A 52 3.07 -16.44 -5.44
C LEU A 52 4.60 -16.54 -5.29
N LEU A 53 5.11 -17.66 -4.76
CA LEU A 53 6.55 -17.90 -4.63
C LEU A 53 7.27 -17.91 -5.98
N THR A 54 6.61 -18.40 -7.03
CA THR A 54 7.15 -18.40 -8.39
C THR A 54 7.30 -16.96 -8.93
N VAL A 55 6.31 -16.10 -8.69
CA VAL A 55 6.36 -14.68 -9.05
C VAL A 55 7.46 -13.97 -8.28
N ILE A 56 7.52 -14.16 -6.95
CA ILE A 56 8.55 -13.59 -6.07
C ILE A 56 9.96 -14.01 -6.52
N GLY A 57 10.14 -15.27 -6.92
CA GLY A 57 11.41 -15.76 -7.45
C GLY A 57 11.88 -14.99 -8.68
N SER A 58 10.96 -14.65 -9.59
CA SER A 58 11.25 -13.85 -10.78
C SER A 58 11.67 -12.42 -10.42
N ILE A 59 10.97 -11.80 -9.46
CA ILE A 59 11.28 -10.43 -8.98
C ILE A 59 12.65 -10.38 -8.31
N ASN A 60 12.92 -11.28 -7.36
CA ASN A 60 14.23 -11.35 -6.70
C ASN A 60 15.37 -11.61 -7.69
N THR A 61 15.11 -12.44 -8.71
CA THR A 61 16.09 -12.69 -9.78
C THR A 61 16.35 -11.43 -10.59
N ALA A 62 15.30 -10.70 -10.98
CA ALA A 62 15.42 -9.44 -11.69
C ALA A 62 16.21 -8.40 -10.88
N ARG A 63 15.89 -8.23 -9.59
CA ARG A 63 16.59 -7.33 -8.65
C ARG A 63 18.05 -7.71 -8.49
N TYR A 64 18.36 -9.00 -8.39
CA TYR A 64 19.75 -9.46 -8.32
C TYR A 64 20.51 -9.16 -9.62
N CYS A 65 19.89 -9.41 -10.78
CA CYS A 65 20.50 -9.05 -12.06
C CYS A 65 20.74 -7.53 -12.18
N GLU A 66 19.79 -6.71 -11.75
CA GLU A 66 19.89 -5.25 -11.72
C GLU A 66 21.09 -4.82 -10.86
N TYR A 67 21.21 -5.37 -9.65
CA TYR A 67 22.34 -5.12 -8.75
C TYR A 67 23.69 -5.44 -9.41
N ILE A 68 23.82 -6.62 -10.02
CA ILE A 68 25.08 -7.02 -10.69
C ILE A 68 25.40 -6.12 -11.88
N LEU A 69 24.40 -5.71 -12.65
CA LEU A 69 24.61 -4.80 -13.78
C LEU A 69 25.02 -3.39 -13.33
N HIS A 70 24.49 -2.91 -12.20
CA HIS A 70 24.99 -1.70 -11.57
C HIS A 70 26.44 -1.84 -11.13
N GLU A 71 26.81 -2.93 -10.45
CA GLU A 71 28.21 -3.18 -10.07
C GLU A 71 29.14 -3.20 -11.30
N TRP A 72 28.72 -3.81 -12.40
CA TRP A 72 29.49 -3.83 -13.63
C TRP A 72 29.60 -2.47 -14.30
N ASN A 73 28.58 -1.61 -14.20
CA ASN A 73 28.67 -0.26 -14.74
C ASN A 73 29.71 0.61 -14.02
N GLU A 74 30.01 0.33 -12.75
CA GLU A 74 31.04 1.02 -11.98
C GLU A 74 32.46 0.47 -12.25
N ASP A 75 32.59 -0.67 -12.93
CA ASP A 75 33.89 -1.23 -13.28
C ASP A 75 34.55 -0.44 -14.40
N ILE A 76 35.85 -0.13 -14.21
CA ILE A 76 36.66 0.71 -15.10
C ILE A 76 36.59 0.21 -16.55
N GLY A 77 36.58 -1.10 -16.78
CA GLY A 77 36.52 -1.67 -18.11
C GLY A 77 35.24 -1.27 -18.84
N PHE A 78 34.10 -1.24 -18.14
CA PHE A 78 32.81 -0.84 -18.72
C PHE A 78 32.66 0.67 -18.83
N LEU A 79 33.15 1.44 -17.85
CA LEU A 79 33.21 2.90 -17.95
C LEU A 79 33.98 3.34 -19.20
N GLU A 80 35.20 2.80 -19.39
CA GLU A 80 36.02 3.08 -20.57
C GLU A 80 35.29 2.74 -21.88
N MET A 81 34.54 1.64 -21.90
CA MET A 81 33.75 1.22 -23.07
C MET A 81 32.54 2.14 -23.31
N ALA A 82 31.94 2.68 -22.26
CA ALA A 82 30.73 3.50 -22.31
C ALA A 82 31.00 4.98 -22.62
N VAL A 83 32.20 5.49 -22.30
CA VAL A 83 32.59 6.89 -22.58
C VAL A 83 32.31 7.24 -24.05
N ASN A 84 31.45 8.22 -24.26
CA ASN A 84 31.17 8.82 -25.55
C ASN A 84 31.41 10.32 -25.42
N ASP A 85 32.16 10.93 -26.35
CA ASP A 85 32.48 12.37 -26.33
C ASP A 85 31.23 13.27 -26.31
N LYS A 86 30.07 12.72 -26.66
CA LYS A 86 28.77 13.42 -26.70
C LYS A 86 27.89 13.20 -25.47
N ASP A 87 28.16 12.15 -24.69
CA ASP A 87 27.36 11.80 -23.51
C ASP A 87 28.25 11.10 -22.47
N PRO A 88 28.84 11.86 -21.53
CA PRO A 88 29.72 11.32 -20.50
C PRO A 88 28.99 10.51 -19.43
N ASP A 89 27.66 10.66 -19.31
CA ASP A 89 26.85 9.96 -18.31
C ASP A 89 26.26 8.64 -18.85
N ASN A 90 26.58 8.29 -20.10
CA ASN A 90 26.12 7.07 -20.72
C ASN A 90 26.76 5.83 -20.05
N LEU A 91 25.92 4.99 -19.45
CA LEU A 91 26.33 3.73 -18.83
C LEU A 91 26.21 2.55 -19.81
N PHE A 92 27.09 1.56 -19.68
CA PHE A 92 27.11 0.43 -20.61
C PHE A 92 25.82 -0.39 -20.53
N PHE A 93 25.36 -0.78 -19.34
CA PHE A 93 24.17 -1.63 -19.20
C PHE A 93 22.86 -0.86 -18.97
N ASN A 94 22.77 0.39 -19.44
CA ASN A 94 21.65 1.27 -19.11
C ASN A 94 20.28 0.73 -19.59
N ASP A 95 20.22 0.21 -20.82
CA ASP A 95 18.99 -0.35 -21.39
C ASP A 95 18.55 -1.61 -20.63
N GLU A 96 19.51 -2.45 -20.28
CA GLU A 96 19.29 -3.69 -19.56
C GLU A 96 18.78 -3.44 -18.13
N ILE A 97 19.37 -2.48 -17.43
CA ILE A 97 18.93 -2.03 -16.11
C ILE A 97 17.52 -1.43 -16.20
N SER A 98 17.29 -0.54 -17.17
CA SER A 98 15.98 0.09 -17.38
C SER A 98 14.88 -0.95 -17.64
N PHE A 99 15.21 -2.01 -18.38
CA PHE A 99 14.29 -3.13 -18.59
C PHE A 99 13.94 -3.85 -17.29
N LEU A 100 14.94 -4.18 -16.46
CA LEU A 100 14.74 -4.88 -15.20
C LEU A 100 13.95 -4.06 -14.19
N VAL A 101 14.29 -2.76 -14.05
CA VAL A 101 13.57 -1.82 -13.17
C VAL A 101 12.11 -1.71 -13.59
N LYS A 102 11.84 -1.63 -14.89
CA LYS A 102 10.47 -1.60 -15.40
C LYS A 102 9.71 -2.90 -15.11
N LEU A 103 10.32 -4.05 -15.42
CA LEU A 103 9.73 -5.36 -15.15
C LEU A 103 9.35 -5.48 -13.68
N GLU A 104 10.26 -5.13 -12.78
CA GLU A 104 10.02 -5.15 -11.35
C GLU A 104 8.90 -4.20 -10.93
N THR A 105 8.94 -2.95 -11.39
CA THR A 105 7.90 -1.95 -11.07
C THR A 105 6.51 -2.45 -11.49
N ASP A 106 6.39 -2.96 -12.72
CA ASP A 106 5.15 -3.54 -13.25
C ASP A 106 4.68 -4.71 -12.36
N CYS A 107 5.60 -5.59 -11.93
CA CYS A 107 5.29 -6.71 -11.03
C CYS A 107 4.78 -6.25 -9.66
N LEU A 108 5.46 -5.29 -9.02
CA LEU A 108 5.09 -4.80 -7.70
C LEU A 108 3.71 -4.13 -7.71
N VAL A 109 3.42 -3.35 -8.76
CA VAL A 109 2.11 -2.71 -8.95
C VAL A 109 1.00 -3.74 -9.08
N GLU A 110 1.22 -4.82 -9.84
CA GLU A 110 0.23 -5.87 -9.97
C GLU A 110 0.01 -6.62 -8.64
N ILE A 111 1.06 -6.92 -7.86
CA ILE A 111 0.92 -7.59 -6.55
C ILE A 111 0.09 -6.73 -5.59
N VAL A 112 0.40 -5.43 -5.52
CA VAL A 112 -0.37 -4.48 -4.69
C VAL A 112 -1.84 -4.47 -5.13
N SER A 113 -2.09 -4.42 -6.44
CA SER A 113 -3.44 -4.40 -7.00
C SER A 113 -4.22 -5.68 -6.66
N ALA A 114 -3.58 -6.85 -6.78
CA ALA A 114 -4.19 -8.13 -6.45
C ALA A 114 -4.54 -8.23 -4.95
N LEU A 115 -3.66 -7.78 -4.06
CA LEU A 115 -3.91 -7.74 -2.62
C LEU A 115 -5.09 -6.83 -2.26
N LEU A 116 -5.15 -5.63 -2.85
CA LEU A 116 -6.23 -4.67 -2.61
C LEU A 116 -7.56 -5.19 -3.14
N LEU A 117 -7.58 -5.81 -4.32
CA LEU A 117 -8.79 -6.39 -4.90
C LEU A 117 -9.30 -7.56 -4.06
N GLN A 118 -8.40 -8.42 -3.56
CA GLN A 118 -8.79 -9.51 -2.67
C GLN A 118 -9.33 -8.97 -1.34
N PHE A 119 -8.71 -7.93 -0.78
CA PHE A 119 -9.20 -7.29 0.43
C PHE A 119 -10.60 -6.70 0.25
N ASP A 120 -10.85 -5.99 -0.86
CA ASP A 120 -12.17 -5.46 -1.22
C ASP A 120 -13.21 -6.60 -1.30
N ALA A 121 -12.90 -7.67 -2.03
CA ALA A 121 -13.80 -8.82 -2.16
C ALA A 121 -14.17 -9.44 -0.79
N LEU A 122 -13.19 -9.63 0.10
CA LEU A 122 -13.40 -10.24 1.42
C LEU A 122 -14.06 -9.29 2.42
N SER A 123 -13.85 -7.98 2.28
CA SER A 123 -14.45 -6.95 3.15
C SER A 123 -15.77 -6.40 2.63
N SER A 124 -16.28 -6.91 1.50
CA SER A 124 -17.50 -6.39 0.87
C SER A 124 -18.70 -6.38 1.82
N TYR A 125 -18.94 -7.46 2.57
CA TYR A 125 -20.04 -7.50 3.55
C TYR A 125 -19.84 -6.48 4.68
N TYR A 126 -18.61 -6.34 5.16
CA TYR A 126 -18.26 -5.34 6.17
C TYR A 126 -18.50 -3.91 5.69
N ILE A 127 -18.23 -3.59 4.43
CA ILE A 127 -18.37 -2.24 3.89
C ILE A 127 -19.84 -1.90 3.62
N HIS A 128 -20.62 -2.85 3.10
CA HIS A 128 -21.97 -2.59 2.61
C HIS A 128 -23.07 -2.80 3.66
N ASP A 129 -22.77 -3.39 4.82
CA ASP A 129 -23.72 -3.48 5.93
C ASP A 129 -23.84 -2.13 6.65
N ILE A 130 -24.70 -1.26 6.12
CA ILE A 130 -25.03 0.07 6.67
C ILE A 130 -25.63 -0.05 8.07
N GLU A 131 -26.38 -1.13 8.35
CA GLU A 131 -27.10 -1.29 9.60
C GLU A 131 -26.17 -1.48 10.78
N GLN A 132 -25.02 -2.13 10.60
CA GLN A 132 -24.04 -2.31 11.67
C GLN A 132 -23.53 -0.97 12.25
N TRP A 133 -23.47 0.08 11.42
CA TRP A 133 -22.98 1.40 11.79
C TRP A 133 -24.06 2.27 12.43
N GLU A 134 -25.32 2.06 12.03
CA GLU A 134 -26.46 2.87 12.45
C GLU A 134 -27.17 2.35 13.69
N ARG A 135 -27.00 1.06 14.01
CA ARG A 135 -27.70 0.41 15.12
C ARG A 135 -27.36 1.10 16.45
N GLU A 136 -28.40 1.51 17.16
CA GLU A 136 -28.32 1.94 18.55
C GLU A 136 -28.35 0.69 19.44
N GLN A 137 -27.52 0.67 20.48
CA GLN A 137 -27.55 -0.41 21.47
C GLN A 137 -28.87 -0.34 22.25
N THR A 138 -29.49 -1.49 22.49
CA THR A 138 -30.65 -1.56 23.40
C THR A 138 -30.18 -1.49 24.85
N GLU A 139 -31.00 -1.00 25.78
CA GLU A 139 -30.70 -0.84 27.22
C GLU A 139 -30.13 -2.11 27.94
N PHE A 140 -30.22 -3.28 27.31
CA PHE A 140 -29.62 -4.52 27.79
C PHE A 140 -28.10 -4.65 27.48
N ASP A 141 -27.58 -3.88 26.52
CA ASP A 141 -26.16 -3.88 26.11
C ASP A 141 -25.30 -2.89 26.93
N ASP A 142 -25.92 -1.96 27.67
CA ASP A 142 -25.23 -0.95 28.50
C ASP A 142 -24.41 -1.57 29.64
N GLN A 143 -24.69 -2.82 30.02
CA GLN A 143 -23.90 -3.56 31.02
C GLN A 143 -22.61 -4.18 30.44
N ILE A 144 -22.38 -4.12 29.12
CA ILE A 144 -21.27 -4.78 28.42
C ILE A 144 -20.25 -3.77 27.85
N LEU A 145 -20.49 -2.46 28.01
CA LEU A 145 -19.60 -1.38 27.52
C LEU A 145 -18.33 -1.17 28.38
N GLU A 146 -17.71 -2.25 28.83
CA GLU A 146 -16.27 -2.20 29.13
C GLU A 146 -15.52 -2.39 27.80
N ASP A 147 -14.57 -1.50 27.52
CA ASP A 147 -13.65 -1.52 26.36
C ASP A 147 -13.00 -2.91 26.14
N GLU A 148 -13.03 -3.77 27.16
CA GLU A 148 -12.50 -5.13 27.19
C GLU A 148 -13.34 -6.18 26.43
N ASN A 149 -14.60 -5.90 26.08
CA ASN A 149 -15.49 -6.89 25.43
C ASN A 149 -15.82 -6.61 23.94
N MET A 150 -15.37 -5.48 23.38
CA MET A 150 -15.55 -5.19 21.95
C MET A 150 -14.51 -5.95 21.12
N ASN A 151 -14.97 -6.95 20.37
CA ASN A 151 -14.15 -7.73 19.45
C ASN A 151 -14.19 -7.16 18.02
N VAL A 152 -13.26 -7.59 17.19
CA VAL A 152 -13.26 -7.26 15.75
C VAL A 152 -14.53 -7.80 15.09
N SER A 153 -15.15 -6.98 14.23
CA SER A 153 -16.33 -7.35 13.45
C SER A 153 -16.09 -8.65 12.68
N PRO A 154 -16.95 -9.68 12.84
CA PRO A 154 -16.74 -10.99 12.20
C PRO A 154 -16.61 -10.91 10.67
N SER A 155 -17.34 -9.99 10.03
CA SER A 155 -17.30 -9.74 8.59
C SER A 155 -15.99 -9.10 8.09
N PHE A 156 -15.10 -8.67 9.00
CA PHE A 156 -13.81 -8.06 8.67
C PHE A 156 -12.61 -8.99 8.92
N ILE A 157 -12.78 -10.01 9.77
CA ILE A 157 -11.71 -10.91 10.21
C ILE A 157 -11.04 -11.61 9.02
N GLU A 158 -11.81 -12.08 8.06
CA GLU A 158 -11.27 -12.82 6.89
C GLU A 158 -10.35 -11.94 6.04
N ALA A 159 -10.73 -10.68 5.81
CA ALA A 159 -9.91 -9.73 5.07
C ALA A 159 -8.59 -9.39 5.80
N LEU A 160 -8.65 -9.27 7.14
CA LEU A 160 -7.46 -9.04 7.97
C LEU A 160 -6.52 -10.25 8.01
N ASP A 161 -7.08 -11.46 8.12
CA ASP A 161 -6.29 -12.69 8.13
C ASP A 161 -5.60 -12.93 6.79
N MET A 162 -6.32 -12.68 5.69
CA MET A 162 -5.76 -12.72 4.34
C MET A 162 -4.55 -11.79 4.22
N LEU A 163 -4.67 -10.51 4.58
CA LEU A 163 -3.55 -9.57 4.50
C LEU A 163 -2.36 -10.02 5.34
N ARG A 164 -2.63 -10.49 6.57
CA ARG A 164 -1.60 -10.98 7.49
C ARG A 164 -0.83 -12.15 6.89
N HIS A 165 -1.54 -13.15 6.37
CA HIS A 165 -0.93 -14.32 5.72
C HIS A 165 -0.07 -13.91 4.52
N ARG A 166 -0.61 -13.07 3.62
CA ARG A 166 0.12 -12.66 2.41
C ARG A 166 1.34 -11.81 2.73
N PHE A 167 1.27 -10.89 3.68
CA PHE A 167 2.46 -10.16 4.12
C PHE A 167 3.50 -11.05 4.78
N GLN A 168 3.09 -12.11 5.47
CA GLN A 168 4.05 -13.07 6.02
C GLN A 168 4.79 -13.83 4.90
N VAL A 169 4.08 -14.32 3.88
CA VAL A 169 4.71 -14.97 2.71
C VAL A 169 5.65 -14.01 1.98
N LEU A 170 5.18 -12.80 1.69
CA LEU A 170 5.99 -11.77 1.01
C LEU A 170 7.23 -11.39 1.82
N ARG A 171 7.10 -11.21 3.14
CA ARG A 171 8.24 -10.87 4.01
C ARG A 171 9.31 -11.94 4.03
N LEU A 172 8.91 -13.21 4.02
CA LEU A 172 9.84 -14.34 4.12
C LEU A 172 10.57 -14.62 2.80
N SER A 173 9.94 -14.27 1.67
CA SER A 173 10.40 -14.71 0.35
C SER A 173 10.87 -13.58 -0.55
N LEU A 174 10.36 -12.37 -0.40
CA LEU A 174 10.74 -11.21 -1.23
C LEU A 174 11.91 -10.46 -0.59
N ASN A 175 12.74 -9.82 -1.41
CA ASN A 175 13.80 -8.96 -0.89
C ASN A 175 13.23 -7.79 -0.07
N SER A 176 14.04 -7.30 0.88
CA SER A 176 13.57 -6.34 1.89
C SER A 176 13.13 -5.00 1.33
N LYS A 177 13.73 -4.53 0.22
CA LYS A 177 13.39 -3.24 -0.40
C LYS A 177 11.98 -3.30 -0.97
N ASP A 178 11.72 -4.33 -1.77
CA ASP A 178 10.44 -4.50 -2.44
C ASP A 178 9.32 -4.85 -1.46
N PHE A 179 9.63 -5.64 -0.42
CA PHE A 179 8.66 -5.91 0.64
C PHE A 179 8.21 -4.59 1.30
N VAL A 180 9.14 -3.68 1.59
CA VAL A 180 8.83 -2.38 2.18
C VAL A 180 7.96 -1.53 1.25
N GLU A 181 8.24 -1.55 -0.04
CA GLU A 181 7.45 -0.85 -1.04
C GLU A 181 6.03 -1.42 -1.14
N ILE A 182 5.87 -2.74 -1.22
CA ILE A 182 4.56 -3.39 -1.31
C ILE A 182 3.68 -3.03 -0.12
N TRP A 183 4.13 -3.26 1.12
CA TRP A 183 3.22 -3.06 2.26
C TRP A 183 2.83 -1.59 2.41
N ARG A 184 3.71 -0.64 2.05
CA ARG A 184 3.40 0.79 2.06
C ARG A 184 2.35 1.16 1.03
N ASN A 185 2.49 0.67 -0.20
CA ASN A 185 1.51 0.90 -1.25
C ASN A 185 0.16 0.25 -0.93
N VAL A 186 0.17 -0.92 -0.27
CA VAL A 186 -1.07 -1.53 0.24
C VAL A 186 -1.68 -0.68 1.35
N ALA A 187 -0.90 -0.16 2.31
CA ALA A 187 -1.42 0.73 3.35
C ALA A 187 -2.06 1.99 2.76
N GLU A 188 -1.42 2.62 1.77
CA GLU A 188 -1.96 3.78 1.05
C GLU A 188 -3.27 3.44 0.32
N GLY A 189 -3.30 2.32 -0.41
CA GLY A 189 -4.50 1.87 -1.10
C GLY A 189 -5.67 1.59 -0.15
N LEU A 190 -5.39 0.97 0.99
CA LEU A 190 -6.38 0.70 2.04
C LEU A 190 -6.85 1.99 2.74
N ASP A 191 -5.95 2.95 3.00
CA ASP A 191 -6.30 4.28 3.53
C ASP A 191 -7.34 4.95 2.63
N HIS A 192 -7.05 5.01 1.33
CA HIS A 192 -7.95 5.59 0.35
C HIS A 192 -9.28 4.82 0.22
N PHE A 193 -9.21 3.49 0.16
CA PHE A 193 -10.37 2.63 -0.02
C PHE A 193 -11.35 2.73 1.15
N ILE A 194 -10.91 2.49 2.38
CA ILE A 194 -11.78 2.54 3.57
C ILE A 194 -12.30 3.97 3.80
N PHE A 195 -11.45 4.98 3.61
CA PHE A 195 -11.87 6.38 3.73
C PHE A 195 -12.98 6.73 2.74
N SER A 196 -12.84 6.33 1.48
CA SER A 196 -13.83 6.62 0.45
C SER A 196 -15.10 5.80 0.60
N SER A 197 -14.98 4.50 0.86
CA SER A 197 -16.09 3.55 0.88
C SER A 197 -16.96 3.66 2.13
N ILE A 198 -16.38 4.01 3.27
CA ILE A 198 -17.10 4.06 4.55
C ILE A 198 -17.24 5.51 5.03
N LEU A 199 -16.13 6.21 5.28
CA LEU A 199 -16.12 7.51 5.96
C LEU A 199 -16.71 8.65 5.13
N LEU A 200 -16.48 8.62 3.82
CA LEU A 200 -17.07 9.56 2.85
C LEU A 200 -18.38 9.06 2.25
N SER A 201 -18.93 7.93 2.71
CA SER A 201 -20.27 7.50 2.33
C SER A 201 -21.35 8.35 3.04
N ASN A 202 -22.61 8.03 2.78
CA ASN A 202 -23.75 8.65 3.48
C ASN A 202 -24.17 7.88 4.73
N VAL A 203 -23.41 6.84 5.12
CA VAL A 203 -23.69 6.06 6.33
C VAL A 203 -23.68 6.95 7.57
N LYS A 204 -24.60 6.67 8.48
CA LYS A 204 -24.60 7.32 9.79
C LYS A 204 -23.94 6.42 10.82
N PHE A 205 -23.26 7.04 11.78
CA PHE A 205 -22.58 6.34 12.85
C PHE A 205 -23.30 6.63 14.16
N SER A 206 -23.90 5.60 14.75
CA SER A 206 -24.26 5.63 16.17
C SER A 206 -23.00 5.71 17.03
N GLN A 207 -23.15 5.95 18.34
CA GLN A 207 -21.99 5.94 19.24
C GLN A 207 -21.30 4.57 19.25
N HIS A 208 -22.10 3.49 19.29
CA HIS A 208 -21.60 2.13 19.21
C HIS A 208 -20.92 1.84 17.86
N GLY A 209 -21.56 2.17 16.74
CA GLY A 209 -21.00 1.97 15.41
C GLY A 209 -19.67 2.72 15.20
N ALA A 210 -19.54 3.93 15.74
CA ALA A 210 -18.27 4.67 15.72
C ALA A 210 -17.17 3.94 16.52
N TYR A 211 -17.49 3.41 17.71
CA TYR A 211 -16.53 2.64 18.50
C TYR A 211 -16.14 1.32 17.83
N GLN A 212 -17.10 0.58 17.26
CA GLN A 212 -16.82 -0.65 16.53
C GLN A 212 -15.88 -0.39 15.35
N PHE A 213 -16.16 0.64 14.55
CA PHE A 213 -15.28 1.03 13.44
C PHE A 213 -13.86 1.37 13.90
N ILE A 214 -13.74 2.13 15.01
CA ILE A 214 -12.42 2.45 15.60
C ILE A 214 -11.69 1.17 16.02
N MET A 215 -12.38 0.17 16.60
CA MET A 215 -11.77 -1.11 17.00
C MET A 215 -11.31 -1.93 15.79
N ASP A 216 -12.14 -2.03 14.77
CA ASP A 216 -11.82 -2.77 13.55
C ASP A 216 -10.61 -2.17 12.82
N VAL A 217 -10.55 -0.84 12.71
CA VAL A 217 -9.41 -0.16 12.10
C VAL A 217 -8.15 -0.30 12.96
N LYS A 218 -8.26 -0.30 14.29
CA LYS A 218 -7.12 -0.64 15.16
C LYS A 218 -6.62 -2.06 14.91
N ALA A 219 -7.51 -3.02 14.68
CA ALA A 219 -7.12 -4.38 14.30
C ALA A 219 -6.42 -4.42 12.94
N LEU A 220 -6.86 -3.62 11.97
CA LEU A 220 -6.13 -3.43 10.72
C LEU A 220 -4.71 -2.92 10.96
N PHE A 221 -4.53 -1.91 11.83
CA PHE A 221 -3.19 -1.41 12.17
C PHE A 221 -2.28 -2.48 12.78
N LEU A 222 -2.85 -3.42 13.56
CA LEU A 222 -2.09 -4.54 14.12
C LEU A 222 -1.52 -5.48 13.06
N VAL A 223 -2.15 -5.61 11.88
CA VAL A 223 -1.60 -6.37 10.74
C VAL A 223 -0.26 -5.79 10.28
N PHE A 224 -0.09 -4.47 10.34
CA PHE A 224 1.11 -3.76 9.90
C PHE A 224 2.17 -3.57 10.99
N LYS A 225 1.81 -3.79 12.26
CA LYS A 225 2.68 -3.60 13.42
C LYS A 225 4.01 -4.36 13.36
N PRO A 226 4.10 -5.58 12.81
CA PRO A 226 5.37 -6.29 12.66
C PRO A 226 6.37 -5.63 11.70
N PHE A 227 5.92 -4.67 10.87
CA PHE A 227 6.71 -4.04 9.80
C PHE A 227 7.02 -2.57 10.10
N CYS A 228 6.24 -1.91 10.95
CA CYS A 228 6.53 -0.55 11.37
C CYS A 228 6.04 -0.25 12.82
N PRO A 229 6.74 0.61 13.56
CA PRO A 229 6.40 0.92 14.95
C PRO A 229 5.10 1.75 15.08
N ARG A 230 4.71 2.49 14.04
CA ARG A 230 3.54 3.38 14.03
C ARG A 230 2.72 3.21 12.74
N PRO A 231 1.92 2.13 12.62
CA PRO A 231 1.10 1.86 11.44
C PRO A 231 0.19 3.02 11.04
N GLU A 232 -0.37 3.72 12.02
CA GLU A 232 -1.33 4.81 11.83
C GLU A 232 -0.78 5.94 10.95
N ALA A 233 0.55 6.13 10.93
CA ALA A 233 1.20 7.13 10.09
C ALA A 233 1.10 6.82 8.58
N PHE A 234 0.81 5.57 8.21
CA PHE A 234 0.59 5.13 6.83
C PHE A 234 -0.90 5.11 6.45
N PHE A 235 -1.78 5.46 7.39
CA PHE A 235 -3.22 5.62 7.16
C PHE A 235 -3.68 7.04 7.54
N PRO A 236 -3.15 8.07 6.87
CA PRO A 236 -3.37 9.46 7.26
C PRO A 236 -4.85 9.88 7.25
N CYS A 237 -5.62 9.52 6.21
CA CYS A 237 -7.01 9.95 6.09
C CYS A 237 -7.90 9.25 7.12
N ILE A 238 -7.73 7.94 7.28
CA ILE A 238 -8.46 7.18 8.28
C ILE A 238 -8.08 7.64 9.68
N SER A 239 -6.79 7.83 9.99
CA SER A 239 -6.33 8.25 11.33
C SER A 239 -6.91 9.59 11.76
N ASP A 240 -7.00 10.56 10.86
CA ASP A 240 -7.67 11.83 11.13
C ASP A 240 -9.19 11.65 11.30
N SER A 241 -9.78 10.77 10.51
CA SER A 241 -11.21 10.44 10.61
C SER A 241 -11.56 9.74 11.92
N LEU A 242 -10.70 8.85 12.45
CA LEU A 242 -10.89 8.21 13.75
C LEU A 242 -10.92 9.24 14.88
N LYS A 243 -10.09 10.31 14.81
CA LYS A 243 -10.15 11.40 15.79
C LYS A 243 -11.50 12.11 15.74
N LEU A 244 -12.06 12.35 14.55
CA LEU A 244 -13.39 12.95 14.38
C LEU A 244 -14.51 12.01 14.86
N LEU A 245 -14.43 10.71 14.55
CA LEU A 245 -15.36 9.69 15.02
C LEU A 245 -15.24 9.39 16.53
N GLY A 246 -14.11 9.71 17.16
CA GLY A 246 -13.91 9.57 18.59
C GLY A 246 -14.44 10.75 19.42
N MET A 247 -14.82 11.88 18.79
CA MET A 247 -15.29 13.06 19.51
C MET A 247 -16.61 12.81 20.24
N ASP A 248 -16.77 13.41 21.42
CA ASP A 248 -18.04 13.42 22.13
C ASP A 248 -19.05 14.42 21.51
N ARG A 249 -20.29 14.38 21.99
CA ARG A 249 -21.38 15.24 21.48
C ARG A 249 -21.07 16.74 21.57
N LYS A 250 -20.44 17.20 22.65
CA LYS A 250 -20.10 18.61 22.86
C LYS A 250 -18.99 19.03 21.89
N ASP A 251 -17.98 18.18 21.73
CA ASP A 251 -16.87 18.40 20.83
C ASP A 251 -17.32 18.42 19.37
N VAL A 252 -18.19 17.49 18.95
CA VAL A 252 -18.77 17.52 17.60
C VAL A 252 -19.53 18.83 17.37
N LYS A 253 -20.42 19.24 18.28
CA LYS A 253 -21.18 20.50 18.16
C LYS A 253 -20.27 21.72 18.08
N TYR A 254 -19.23 21.78 18.90
CA TYR A 254 -18.27 22.88 18.89
C TYR A 254 -17.49 22.89 17.56
N THR A 255 -16.99 21.74 17.12
CA THR A 255 -16.20 21.60 15.89
C THR A 255 -17.02 21.97 14.66
N LEU A 256 -18.28 21.51 14.56
CA LEU A 256 -19.18 21.90 13.48
C LEU A 256 -19.39 23.43 13.41
N LYS A 257 -19.61 24.10 14.54
CA LYS A 257 -19.73 25.57 14.59
C LYS A 257 -18.46 26.26 14.14
N VAL A 258 -17.31 25.74 14.55
CA VAL A 258 -16.00 26.30 14.25
C VAL A 258 -15.65 26.16 12.77
N LEU A 259 -16.01 25.03 12.15
CA LEU A 259 -15.75 24.73 10.74
C LEU A 259 -16.80 25.30 9.78
N ALA A 260 -17.99 25.64 10.27
CA ALA A 260 -19.02 26.32 9.46
C ALA A 260 -18.64 27.77 9.07
N VAL A 261 -17.57 28.32 9.63
CA VAL A 261 -17.02 29.62 9.22
C VAL A 261 -16.14 29.39 7.98
N GLU A 262 -16.58 29.90 6.82
CA GLU A 262 -15.88 29.71 5.54
C GLU A 262 -14.54 30.46 5.48
N GLY A 263 -13.55 29.84 4.82
CA GLY A 263 -12.24 30.45 4.51
C GLY A 263 -11.04 29.80 5.19
N VAL A 264 -9.84 30.33 4.92
CA VAL A 264 -8.51 29.82 5.38
C VAL A 264 -8.45 29.50 6.88
N ILE A 265 -9.22 30.23 7.69
CA ILE A 265 -9.30 30.08 9.14
C ILE A 265 -9.80 28.67 9.54
N SER A 266 -10.67 28.04 8.76
CA SER A 266 -11.19 26.70 9.10
C SER A 266 -10.15 25.60 8.88
N GLU A 267 -9.32 25.70 7.85
CA GLU A 267 -8.20 24.78 7.61
C GLU A 267 -7.12 24.88 8.68
N GLU A 268 -6.73 26.10 9.06
CA GLU A 268 -5.76 26.32 10.15
C GLU A 268 -6.27 25.72 11.47
N ARG A 269 -7.58 25.81 11.72
CA ARG A 269 -8.21 25.25 12.92
C ARG A 269 -8.28 23.72 12.92
N LEU A 270 -8.41 23.08 11.75
CA LEU A 270 -8.27 21.62 11.63
C LEU A 270 -6.83 21.20 11.95
N ARG A 271 -5.84 21.87 11.34
CA ARG A 271 -4.42 21.59 11.58
C ARG A 271 -4.02 21.80 13.04
N ALA A 272 -4.56 22.83 13.70
CA ALA A 272 -4.35 23.07 15.13
C ALA A 272 -4.86 21.94 16.03
N ARG A 273 -5.78 21.09 15.53
CA ARG A 273 -6.28 19.89 16.20
C ARG A 273 -5.58 18.61 15.75
N GLY A 274 -4.51 18.75 14.97
CA GLY A 274 -3.76 17.63 14.43
C GLY A 274 -4.47 16.88 13.31
N LEU A 275 -5.40 17.54 12.59
CA LEU A 275 -6.08 17.02 11.40
C LEU A 275 -5.44 17.66 10.17
N PHE A 276 -4.65 16.88 9.44
CA PHE A 276 -3.82 17.36 8.32
C PHE A 276 -4.25 16.79 6.96
N HIS A 277 -4.98 15.67 6.96
CA HIS A 277 -5.23 14.87 5.76
C HIS A 277 -6.71 14.82 5.36
N VAL A 278 -7.59 15.39 6.19
CA VAL A 278 -9.02 15.53 5.91
C VAL A 278 -9.31 17.00 5.63
N SER A 279 -9.98 17.28 4.50
CA SER A 279 -10.42 18.64 4.15
C SER A 279 -11.56 19.12 5.05
N VAL A 280 -11.85 20.43 5.04
CA VAL A 280 -12.97 21.00 5.82
C VAL A 280 -14.30 20.34 5.45
N ASP A 281 -14.57 20.15 4.17
CA ASP A 281 -15.80 19.51 3.70
C ASP A 281 -15.91 18.04 4.11
N GLN A 282 -14.81 17.29 4.00
CA GLN A 282 -14.75 15.90 4.43
C GLN A 282 -14.95 15.79 5.94
N GLY A 283 -14.29 16.66 6.73
CA GLY A 283 -14.44 16.70 8.18
C GLY A 283 -15.86 17.05 8.61
N LEU A 284 -16.48 18.06 7.97
CA LEU A 284 -17.88 18.41 8.17
C LEU A 284 -18.81 17.23 7.84
N LYS A 285 -18.55 16.51 6.74
CA LYS A 285 -19.34 15.34 6.35
C LYS A 285 -19.26 14.23 7.40
N ILE A 286 -18.05 13.85 7.83
CA ILE A 286 -17.84 12.83 8.87
C ILE A 286 -18.56 13.21 10.17
N LEU A 287 -18.40 14.46 10.62
CA LEU A 287 -19.04 14.95 11.84
C LEU A 287 -20.58 14.99 11.74
N ARG A 288 -21.13 15.36 10.58
CA ARG A 288 -22.59 15.34 10.31
C ARG A 288 -23.17 13.93 10.19
N ASN A 289 -22.32 12.93 9.98
CA ASN A 289 -22.71 11.52 9.95
C ASN A 289 -22.75 10.90 11.36
N ARG A 290 -22.21 11.56 12.40
CA ARG A 290 -22.36 11.12 13.80
C ARG A 290 -23.78 11.36 14.31
N LYS A 291 -24.43 10.31 14.77
CA LYS A 291 -25.71 10.31 15.50
C LYS A 291 -25.45 10.28 17.00
N PHE A 292 -26.16 11.13 17.73
CA PHE A 292 -26.19 11.15 19.18
C PHE A 292 -27.64 11.13 19.63
N GLU A 293 -27.96 10.34 20.66
CA GLU A 293 -29.31 10.22 21.17
C GLU A 293 -29.96 11.59 21.47
N GLY A 294 -31.25 11.70 21.12
CA GLY A 294 -32.05 12.91 21.25
C GLY A 294 -32.07 13.83 20.01
N GLN A 295 -31.78 13.31 18.81
CA GLN A 295 -32.22 13.95 17.56
C GLN A 295 -33.70 13.58 17.29
N PHE A 296 -34.61 14.08 18.12
CA PHE A 296 -35.99 14.22 17.67
C PHE A 296 -36.05 15.45 16.77
N ASN A 297 -36.53 15.24 15.54
CA ASN A 297 -36.85 16.27 14.57
C ASN A 297 -37.61 17.42 15.26
N MET A 298 -37.12 18.64 15.06
CA MET A 298 -37.94 19.85 15.15
C MET A 298 -37.95 20.48 13.76
#